data_AF-Q2FLX7-F1
#
_entry.id   AF-Q2FLX7-F1
#
_cell.length_a   1.000
_cell.length_b   1.000
_cell.length_c   1.000
_cell.angle_alpha   90.00
_cell.angle_beta   90.00
_cell.angle_gamma   90.00
#
_symmetry.space_group_name_H-M   'P 1'
#
loop_
_entity.id
_entity.type
_entity.pdbx_description
1 polymer ?
#
loop_
_entity_poly.entity_id
_entity_poly.type
_entity_poly.pdbx_seq_one_letter_code
_entity_poly.pdbx_strand_id
1 'polypeptide(L)'
;MDNRKRENAFSGLEAAIVMIAFVVAAAVFGYSMISTGMFATQKVQEVTYARIKQSASVAITDGLIRGHYNEGQGGLISLTFSISVPETGEA
;
A
#
# COMPACT_ATOMS: atom_id res chain seq x y z
N MET A 1 -11.44 65.20 38.25
CA MET A 1 -12.18 64.14 37.53
C MET A 1 -11.17 63.44 36.63
N ASP A 2 -10.50 62.41 37.16
CA ASP A 2 -9.48 61.65 36.42
C ASP A 2 -10.16 60.52 35.65
N ASN A 3 -10.23 60.67 34.33
CA ASN A 3 -10.89 59.77 33.40
C ASN A 3 -9.87 58.74 32.91
N ARG A 4 -9.58 57.72 33.74
CA ARG A 4 -8.70 56.62 33.35
C ARG A 4 -9.39 55.77 32.29
N LYS A 5 -8.95 55.95 31.05
CA LYS A 5 -9.34 55.08 29.94
C LYS A 5 -9.08 53.62 30.34
N ARG A 6 -10.11 52.79 30.22
CA ARG A 6 -9.99 51.33 30.22
C ARG A 6 -9.34 50.90 28.90
N GLU A 7 -8.06 51.20 28.73
CA GLU A 7 -7.29 50.70 27.61
C GLU A 7 -6.92 49.24 27.89
N ASN A 8 -7.37 48.37 26.98
CA ASN A 8 -6.78 47.07 26.66
C ASN A 8 -7.08 45.92 27.63
N ALA A 9 -8.34 45.48 27.61
CA ALA A 9 -8.66 44.07 27.81
C ALA A 9 -8.43 43.25 26.51
N PHE A 10 -7.30 43.45 25.82
CA PHE A 10 -6.74 42.48 24.85
C PHE A 10 -6.15 41.31 25.64
N SER A 11 -7.05 40.66 26.35
CA SER A 11 -6.84 39.76 27.46
C SER A 11 -6.52 38.36 26.92
N GLY A 12 -5.68 37.63 27.64
CA GLY A 12 -5.30 36.24 27.31
C GLY A 12 -6.46 35.26 27.11
N LEU A 13 -7.71 35.68 27.33
CA LEU A 13 -8.91 35.01 26.85
C LEU A 13 -8.91 34.82 25.32
N GLU A 14 -8.54 35.85 24.54
CA GLU A 14 -8.46 35.74 23.07
C GLU A 14 -7.35 34.76 22.66
N ALA A 15 -6.20 34.84 23.32
CA ALA A 15 -5.10 33.90 23.13
C ALA A 15 -5.49 32.46 23.54
N ALA A 16 -6.30 32.29 24.58
CA ALA A 16 -6.78 30.99 25.04
C ALA A 16 -7.75 30.35 24.03
N ILE A 17 -8.66 31.13 23.44
CA ILE A 17 -9.57 30.64 22.40
C ILE A 17 -8.78 30.19 21.16
N VAL A 18 -7.78 30.97 20.74
CA VAL A 18 -6.89 30.60 19.62
C VAL A 18 -6.07 29.35 19.95
N MET A 19 -5.56 29.22 21.18
CA MET A 19 -4.85 28.02 21.63
C MET A 19 -5.72 26.77 21.59
N ILE A 20 -6.98 26.86 22.03
CA ILE A 20 -7.92 25.74 21.96
C ILE A 20 -8.17 25.35 20.50
N ALA A 21 -8.41 26.33 19.62
CA ALA A 21 -8.60 26.07 18.19
C ALA A 21 -7.36 25.39 17.56
N PHE A 22 -6.16 25.81 17.97
CA PHE A 22 -4.91 25.23 17.48
C PHE A 22 -4.72 23.79 17.95
N VAL A 23 -5.00 23.49 19.23
CA VAL A 23 -4.92 22.13 19.78
C VAL A 23 -5.94 21.21 19.13
N VAL A 24 -7.17 21.69 18.89
CA VAL A 24 -8.21 20.89 18.20
C VAL A 24 -7.79 20.59 16.76
N ALA A 25 -7.26 21.57 16.03
CA ALA A 25 -6.74 21.35 14.68
C ALA A 25 -5.60 20.31 14.67
N ALA A 26 -4.67 20.39 15.62
CA ALA A 26 -3.59 19.42 15.77
C ALA A 26 -4.10 18.01 16.11
N ALA A 27 -5.12 17.90 16.98
CA ALA A 27 -5.71 16.62 17.37
C ALA A 27 -6.42 15.93 16.19
N VAL A 28 -7.22 16.67 15.42
CA VAL A 28 -7.92 16.14 14.23
C VAL A 28 -6.91 15.75 13.14
N PHE A 29 -5.87 16.56 12.95
CA PHE A 29 -4.79 16.26 12.03
C PHE A 29 -4.04 14.98 12.44
N GLY A 30 -3.64 14.87 13.71
CA GLY A 30 -2.97 13.68 14.25
C GLY A 30 -3.83 12.41 14.13
N TYR A 31 -5.12 12.50 14.45
CA TYR A 31 -6.06 11.37 14.29
C TYR A 31 -6.15 10.90 12.83
N SER A 32 -6.33 11.85 11.90
CA SER A 32 -6.40 11.56 10.46
C SER A 32 -5.10 10.95 9.93
N MET A 33 -3.96 11.45 10.42
CA MET A 33 -2.64 10.97 10.03
C MET A 33 -2.35 9.56 10.57
N ILE A 34 -2.71 9.26 11.83
CA ILE A 34 -2.59 7.91 12.40
C ILE A 34 -3.50 6.94 11.65
N SER A 35 -4.77 7.30 11.39
CA SER A 35 -5.71 6.45 10.65
C SER A 35 -5.18 6.12 9.25
N THR A 36 -4.72 7.14 8.51
CA THR A 36 -4.14 6.97 7.17
C THR A 36 -2.82 6.19 7.23
N GLY A 37 -1.97 6.45 8.22
CA GLY A 37 -0.71 5.75 8.42
C GLY A 37 -0.90 4.27 8.72
N MET A 38 -1.88 3.91 9.54
CA MET A 38 -2.25 2.52 9.83
C MET A 38 -2.80 1.82 8.58
N PHE A 39 -3.63 2.50 7.78
CA PHE A 39 -4.11 1.97 6.51
C PHE A 39 -2.96 1.76 5.51
N ALA A 40 -2.08 2.74 5.36
CA ALA A 40 -0.90 2.64 4.50
C ALA A 40 0.00 1.48 4.93
N THR A 41 0.21 1.29 6.24
CA THR A 41 1.01 0.18 6.78
C THR A 41 0.36 -1.18 6.48
N GLN A 42 -0.95 -1.31 6.70
CA GLN A 42 -1.69 -2.52 6.35
C GLN A 42 -1.58 -2.82 4.85
N LYS A 43 -1.72 -1.80 4.00
CA LYS A 43 -1.59 -1.97 2.56
C LYS A 43 -0.18 -2.35 2.14
N VAL A 44 0.85 -1.75 2.75
CA VAL A 44 2.26 -2.09 2.52
C VAL A 44 2.51 -3.55 2.88
N GLN A 45 1.98 -4.03 4.00
CA GLN A 45 2.10 -5.43 4.39
C GLN A 45 1.45 -6.34 3.34
N GLU A 46 0.19 -6.08 2.98
CA GLU A 46 -0.55 -6.85 1.98
C GLU A 46 0.20 -6.93 0.65
N VAL A 47 0.65 -5.79 0.09
CA VAL A 47 1.37 -5.77 -1.19
C VAL A 47 2.76 -6.38 -1.09
N THR A 48 3.41 -6.32 0.08
CA THR A 48 4.73 -6.93 0.27
C THR A 48 4.60 -8.45 0.27
N TYR A 49 3.65 -9.00 1.02
CA TYR A 49 3.36 -10.43 1.00
C TYR A 49 2.90 -10.90 -0.38
N ALA A 50 2.01 -10.15 -1.04
CA ALA A 50 1.57 -10.46 -2.40
C ALA A 50 2.75 -10.42 -3.40
N ARG A 51 3.67 -9.46 -3.27
CA ARG A 51 4.88 -9.39 -4.12
C ARG A 51 5.87 -10.51 -3.86
N ILE A 52 6.08 -10.90 -2.61
CA ILE A 52 6.91 -12.06 -2.27
C ILE A 52 6.29 -13.30 -2.90
N LYS A 53 4.98 -13.50 -2.72
CA LYS A 53 4.25 -14.62 -3.32
C LYS A 53 4.32 -14.59 -4.85
N GLN A 54 4.11 -13.44 -5.48
CA GLN A 54 4.22 -13.28 -6.93
C GLN A 54 5.64 -13.55 -7.44
N SER A 55 6.68 -13.17 -6.69
CA SER A 55 8.08 -13.44 -7.06
C SER A 55 8.44 -14.90 -6.88
N ALA A 56 7.87 -15.57 -5.87
CA ALA A 56 8.02 -17.00 -5.65
C ALA A 56 7.14 -17.86 -6.57
N SER A 57 6.08 -17.28 -7.14
CA SER A 57 5.19 -17.91 -8.12
C SER A 57 5.86 -17.93 -9.49
N VAL A 58 6.92 -18.73 -9.59
CA VAL A 58 7.60 -19.02 -10.85
C VAL A 58 7.26 -20.45 -11.25
N ALA A 59 6.87 -20.62 -12.50
CA ALA A 59 6.66 -21.91 -13.11
C ALA A 59 7.79 -22.15 -14.11
N ILE A 60 8.50 -23.25 -13.94
CA ILE A 60 9.67 -23.59 -14.75
C ILE A 60 9.26 -24.71 -15.71
N THR A 61 9.70 -24.65 -16.96
CA THR A 61 9.51 -25.77 -17.88
C THR A 61 10.43 -26.90 -17.46
N ASP A 62 9.85 -28.07 -17.18
CA ASP A 62 10.58 -29.25 -16.78
C ASP A 62 10.78 -30.17 -17.98
N GLY A 63 12.05 -30.40 -18.33
CA GLY A 63 12.44 -31.23 -19.46
C GLY A 63 12.30 -30.58 -20.85
N LEU A 64 12.21 -31.43 -21.87
CA LEU A 64 12.20 -31.03 -23.27
C LEU A 64 10.78 -30.75 -23.77
N ILE A 65 10.65 -29.70 -24.58
CA ILE A 65 9.43 -29.41 -25.34
C ILE A 65 9.35 -30.41 -26.49
N ARG A 66 8.30 -31.24 -26.50
CA ARG A 66 8.09 -32.29 -27.51
C ARG A 66 7.02 -31.84 -28.51
N GLY A 67 7.32 -31.98 -29.79
CA GLY A 67 6.39 -31.68 -30.87
C GLY A 67 6.00 -32.94 -31.64
N HIS A 68 4.72 -33.17 -31.87
CA HIS A 68 4.24 -34.19 -32.81
C HIS A 68 4.04 -33.56 -34.18
N TYR A 69 4.88 -33.96 -35.14
CA TYR A 69 4.79 -33.56 -36.54
C TYR A 69 4.06 -34.63 -37.36
N ASN A 70 3.22 -34.21 -38.31
CA ASN A 70 2.52 -35.11 -39.21
C ASN A 70 2.77 -34.70 -40.67
N GLU A 71 3.48 -35.56 -41.39
CA GLU A 71 3.84 -35.38 -42.79
C GLU A 71 2.61 -35.31 -43.71
N GLY A 72 1.50 -35.98 -43.38
CA GLY A 72 0.27 -35.97 -44.17
C GLY A 72 -0.54 -34.68 -44.09
N GLN A 73 -0.33 -33.86 -43.05
CA GLN A 73 -0.93 -32.53 -42.90
C GLN A 73 0.08 -31.40 -43.10
N GLY A 74 1.34 -31.73 -43.39
CA GLY A 74 2.41 -30.77 -43.68
C GLY A 74 2.76 -29.85 -42.50
N GLY A 75 2.67 -30.32 -41.26
CA GLY A 75 2.86 -29.45 -40.11
C GLY A 75 2.96 -30.14 -38.75
N LEU A 76 3.32 -29.31 -37.75
CA LEU A 76 3.28 -29.67 -36.33
C LEU A 76 1.81 -29.71 -35.86
N ILE A 77 1.37 -30.83 -35.31
CA ILE A 77 -0.01 -31.04 -34.84
C ILE A 77 -0.16 -30.80 -33.34
N SER A 78 0.80 -31.22 -32.52
CA SER A 78 0.74 -30.96 -31.07
C SER A 78 2.10 -30.62 -30.49
N LEU A 79 2.09 -29.77 -29.46
CA LEU A 79 3.26 -29.38 -28.69
C LEU A 79 2.97 -29.70 -27.22
N THR A 80 3.79 -30.57 -26.63
CA THR A 80 3.67 -31.02 -25.25
C THR A 80 4.92 -30.62 -24.48
N PHE A 81 4.75 -29.88 -23.41
CA PHE A 81 5.81 -29.55 -22.46
C PHE A 81 5.29 -29.69 -21.05
N SER A 82 6.15 -30.13 -20.15
CA SER A 82 5.84 -30.25 -18.73
C SER A 82 6.24 -28.96 -18.02
N ILE A 83 5.43 -28.54 -17.06
CA ILE A 83 5.71 -27.40 -16.20
C ILE A 83 5.84 -27.93 -14.78
N SER A 84 6.85 -27.46 -14.06
CA SER A 84 7.07 -27.76 -12.65
C SER A 84 7.18 -26.46 -11.86
N VAL A 85 6.82 -26.52 -10.57
CA VAL A 85 7.01 -25.44 -9.62
C VAL A 85 8.25 -25.79 -8.80
N PRO A 86 9.24 -24.88 -8.64
CA PRO A 86 10.42 -25.17 -7.84
C PRO A 86 10.04 -25.43 -6.38
N GLU A 87 10.84 -26.22 -5.65
CA GLU A 87 10.57 -26.61 -4.25
C GLU A 87 10.39 -25.43 -3.27
N THR A 88 10.88 -24.24 -3.65
CA THR A 88 10.75 -22.99 -2.88
C THR A 88 9.62 -22.08 -3.37
N GLY A 89 8.92 -22.46 -4.46
CA GLY A 89 7.78 -21.74 -4.98
C GLY A 89 6.50 -22.13 -4.24
N GLU A 90 5.69 -21.15 -3.86
CA GLU A 90 4.29 -21.44 -3.53
C GLU A 90 3.50 -21.63 -4.83
N ALA A 91 2.74 -22.73 -4.91
CA ALA A 91 1.70 -22.90 -5.92
C ALA A 91 0.53 -21.91 -5.71
#